data_AF-A0A353RES6-F1
#
_entry.id   AF-A0A353RES6-F1
#
_cell.length_a   1.000
_cell.length_b   1.000
_cell.length_c   1.000
_cell.angle_alpha   90.00
_cell.angle_beta   90.00
_cell.angle_gamma   90.00
#
_symmetry.space_group_name_H-M   'P 1'
#
loop_
_entity.id
_entity.type
_entity.pdbx_description
1 polymer ?
#
loop_
_entity_poly.entity_id
_entity_poly.type
_entity_poly.pdbx_seq_one_letter_code
_entity_poly.pdbx_strand_id
1 'polypeptide(L)' 'MKKLTIDRLEGKFAICRDADRKWFAIEISELPKGAAAGSSLTVDDERG' A
#
# COMPACT_ATOMS: atom_id res chain seq x y z
N MET A 1 9.07 -9.76 2.87
CA MET A 1 8.23 -8.90 3.74
C MET A 1 8.67 -7.42 3.79
N LYS A 2 7.90 -6.53 3.17
CA LYS A 2 7.98 -5.06 3.31
C LYS A 2 6.68 -4.52 3.92
N LYS A 3 6.78 -3.57 4.84
CA LYS A 3 5.62 -2.89 5.43
C LYS A 3 5.40 -1.56 4.72
N LEU A 4 4.23 -1.41 4.10
CA LEU A 4 3.75 -0.20 3.48
C LEU A 4 2.65 0.41 4.35
N THR A 5 2.55 1.73 4.39
CA THR A 5 1.44 2.43 5.06
C THR A 5 0.69 3.22 4.02
N ILE A 6 -0.63 3.05 3.96
CA ILE A 6 -1.47 3.84 3.06
C ILE A 6 -1.51 5.27 3.60
N ASP A 7 -0.96 6.21 2.84
CA ASP A 7 -1.00 7.64 3.16
C ASP A 7 -2.36 8.22 2.78
N ARG A 8 -2.80 7.95 1.54
CA ARG A 8 -4.09 8.40 1.00
C ARG A 8 -4.58 7.50 -0.12
N LEU A 9 -5.88 7.55 -0.37
CA LEU A 9 -6.52 6.93 -1.53
C LEU A 9 -6.80 8.02 -2.56
N GLU A 10 -6.35 7.82 -3.80
CA GLU A 10 -6.49 8.76 -4.90
C GLU A 10 -7.16 8.07 -6.09
N GLY A 11 -8.47 8.32 -6.25
CA GLY A 11 -9.29 7.70 -7.28
C GLY A 11 -9.35 6.18 -7.11
N LYS A 12 -8.77 5.44 -8.06
CA LYS A 12 -8.70 3.96 -8.05
C LYS A 12 -7.39 3.40 -7.48
N PHE A 13 -6.50 4.27 -7.01
CA PHE A 13 -5.20 3.89 -6.45
C PHE A 13 -5.09 4.26 -4.98
N ALA A 14 -4.29 3.51 -4.23
CA ALA A 14 -3.82 3.81 -2.89
C ALA A 14 -2.36 4.22 -2.94
N ILE A 15 -2.09 5.42 -2.48
CA ILE A 15 -0.74 5.94 -2.31
C ILE A 15 -0.21 5.41 -0.99
N CYS A 16 0.69 4.46 -1.10
CA CYS A 16 1.34 3.80 0.01
C CYS A 16 2.78 4.29 0.14
N ARG A 17 3.29 4.39 1.36
CA ARG A 17 4.66 4.75 1.65
C ARG A 17 5.35 3.68 2.49
N ASP A 18 6.58 3.37 2.16
CA ASP A 18 7.40 2.47 2.96
C ASP A 18 8.26 3.22 4.00
N ALA A 19 9.06 2.48 4.78
CA ALA A 19 9.97 3.04 5.77
C ALA A 19 11.08 3.93 5.16
N ASP A 20 11.55 3.59 3.95
CA ASP A 20 12.52 4.35 3.16
C ASP A 20 11.92 5.57 2.45
N ARG A 21 10.67 5.94 2.78
CA ARG A 21 9.92 7.05 2.17
C ARG A 21 9.71 6.89 0.65
N LYS A 22 9.80 5.69 0.08
CA LYS A 22 9.36 5.47 -1.30
C LYS A 22 7.85 5.41 -1.36
N TRP A 23 7.33 5.95 -2.44
CA TRP A 23 5.90 6.02 -2.72
C TRP A 23 5.53 4.94 -3.73
N PHE A 24 4.42 4.26 -3.45
CA PHE A 24 3.87 3.19 -4.27
C PHE A 24 2.40 3.49 -4.53
N ALA A 25 1.99 3.49 -5.80
CA ALA A 25 0.60 3.55 -6.18
C ALA A 25 0.11 2.12 -6.42
N ILE A 26 -0.77 1.63 -5.56
CA ILE A 26 -1.33 0.28 -5.64
C ILE A 26 -2.81 0.41 -6.03
N GLU A 27 -3.32 -0.38 -6.98
CA GLU A 27 -4.76 -0.32 -7.29
C GLU A 27 -5.58 -0.79 -6.08
N ILE A 28 -6.69 -0.09 -5.80
CA ILE A 28 -7.55 -0.42 -4.66
C ILE A 28 -8.10 -1.85 -4.79
N SER A 29 -8.25 -2.35 -6.01
CA SER A 29 -8.63 -3.73 -6.31
C SER A 29 -7.61 -4.77 -5.86
N GLU A 30 -6.33 -4.40 -5.75
CA GLU A 30 -5.24 -5.27 -5.28
C GLU A 30 -5.04 -5.18 -3.76
N LEU A 31 -5.69 -4.21 -3.10
CA LEU A 31 -5.60 -4.08 -1.66
C LEU A 31 -6.44 -5.15 -0.94
N PRO A 32 -5.98 -5.61 0.23
CA PRO A 32 -6.77 -6.47 1.08
C PRO A 32 -8.08 -5.79 1.49
N LYS A 33 -9.14 -6.59 1.63
CA LYS A 33 -10.46 -6.11 2.04
C LYS A 33 -10.37 -5.33 3.36
N GLY A 34 -10.81 -4.08 3.35
CA GLY A 34 -10.79 -3.21 4.53
C GLY A 34 -9.57 -2.28 4.63
N ALA A 35 -8.67 -2.28 3.64
CA ALA A 35 -7.57 -1.33 3.58
C ALA A 35 -8.08 0.10 3.35
N ALA A 36 -7.71 1.02 4.25
CA ALA A 36 -8.04 2.44 4.18
C ALA A 36 -6.81 3.31 4.45
N ALA A 37 -6.91 4.61 4.21
CA ALA A 37 -5.86 5.55 4.60
C ALA A 37 -5.50 5.40 6.10
N GLY A 38 -4.21 5.35 6.41
CA GLY A 38 -3.67 5.03 7.73
C GLY A 38 -3.48 3.54 8.02
N SER A 39 -4.00 2.64 7.16
CA SER A 39 -3.77 1.20 7.32
C SER A 39 -2.35 0.82 6.92
N SER A 40 -1.75 -0.11 7.66
CA SER A 40 -0.47 -0.70 7.29
C SER A 40 -0.66 -2.03 6.57
N LEU A 41 -0.09 -2.13 5.38
CA LEU A 41 -0.03 -3.31 4.53
C LEU A 41 1.31 -4.00 4.72
N THR A 42 1.30 -5.32 4.83
CA THR A 42 2.53 -6.11 4.72
C THR A 42 2.49 -6.79 3.36
N VAL A 43 3.36 -6.35 2.45
CA VAL A 43 3.53 -6.98 1.14
C VAL A 43 4.75 -7.87 1.18
N ASP A 44 4.63 -9.04 0.59
CA ASP A 44 5.72 -9.99 0.54
C ASP A 44 6.47 -9.84 -0.78
N ASP A 45 7.61 -9.16 -0.71
CA ASP A 45 8.54 -8.89 -1.83
C ASP A 45 9.28 -10.17 -2.30
N GLU A 46 8.69 -11.36 -2.15
CA GLU A 46 9.34 -12.65 -2.45
C GLU A 46 8.65 -13.44 -3.57
N ARG A 47 7.72 -12.82 -4.31
CA ARG A 47 7.22 -13.34 -5.59
C ARG A 47 7.20 -12.25 -6.66
N GLY A 48 8.34 -12.11 -7.31
CA GLY A 48 8.45 -11.53 -8.65
C GLY A 48 7.97 -12.50 -9.72
#